data_AF-A0A0L1JKA0-F1
#
_entry.id   AF-A0A0L1JKA0-F1
#
_cell.length_a   1.000
_cell.length_b   1.000
_cell.length_c   1.000
_cell.angle_alpha   90.00
_cell.angle_beta   90.00
_cell.angle_gamma   90.00
#
_symmetry.space_group_name_H-M   'P 1'
#
loop_
_entity.id
_entity.type
_entity.pdbx_description
1 polymer ?
#
loop_
_entity_poly.entity_id
_entity_poly.type
_entity_poly.pdbx_seq_one_letter_code
_entity_poly.pdbx_strand_id
1 'polypeptide(L)' 'MKTFEHEVLTFDANDKKSFAGMQETLREWGAAGYEVVSVVGTSVNSSNFTVFLKRERPSIELEAAQ' A
#
# COMPACT_ATOMS: atom_id res chain seq x y z
N MET A 1 12.24 14.71 -12.59
CA MET A 1 12.39 13.97 -11.32
C MET A 1 11.23 12.99 -11.23
N LYS A 2 11.47 11.72 -10.88
CA LYS A 2 10.37 10.75 -10.71
C LYS A 2 9.64 11.07 -9.40
N THR A 3 8.34 11.30 -9.49
CA THR A 3 7.47 11.50 -8.33
C THR A 3 6.85 10.17 -7.92
N PHE A 4 6.84 9.88 -6.63
CA PHE A 4 6.21 8.67 -6.09
C PHE A 4 5.09 9.07 -5.14
N GLU A 5 3.95 8.40 -5.28
CA GLU A 5 2.93 8.35 -4.24
C GLU A 5 3.32 7.30 -3.22
N HIS A 6 3.06 7.61 -1.96
CA HIS A 6 3.24 6.68 -0.86
C HIS A 6 1.91 6.52 -0.14
N GLU A 7 1.50 5.29 0.07
CA GLU A 7 0.29 4.95 0.81
C GLU A 7 0.66 4.03 1.98
N VAL A 8 -0.01 4.20 3.11
CA VAL A 8 0.22 3.38 4.30
C VAL A 8 -1.08 2.71 4.70
N LEU A 9 -1.09 1.39 4.66
CA LEU A 9 -2.23 0.57 5.06
C LEU A 9 -1.90 -0.16 6.35
N THR A 10 -2.83 -0.19 7.30
CA THR A 10 -2.68 -0.98 8.52
C THR A 10 -3.78 -2.02 8.57
N PHE A 11 -3.38 -3.27 8.78
CA PHE A 11 -4.25 -4.42 8.83
C PHE A 11 -4.13 -5.07 10.21
N ASP A 12 -5.27 -5.42 10.79
CA ASP A 12 -5.31 -6.41 11.86
C ASP A 12 -5.45 -7.78 11.19
N ALA A 13 -4.47 -8.66 11.42
CA ALA A 13 -4.46 -10.04 10.94
C ALA A 13 -4.58 -11.01 12.11
N ASN A 14 -5.36 -10.66 13.14
CA ASN A 14 -5.64 -11.53 14.27
C ASN A 14 -6.51 -12.74 13.84
N ASP A 15 -7.38 -12.51 12.86
CA ASP A 15 -8.32 -13.50 12.34
C ASP A 15 -8.02 -13.90 10.89
N LYS A 16 -8.28 -15.17 10.56
CA LYS A 16 -8.11 -15.73 9.21
C LYS A 16 -8.91 -14.96 8.14
N LYS A 17 -10.07 -14.41 8.53
CA LYS A 17 -10.90 -13.56 7.66
C LYS A 17 -10.23 -12.22 7.37
N SER A 18 -9.63 -11.60 8.39
CA SER A 18 -8.94 -10.32 8.23
C SER A 18 -7.65 -10.47 7.41
N PHE A 19 -6.95 -11.61 7.55
CA PHE A 19 -5.82 -11.95 6.69
C PHE A 19 -6.23 -12.11 5.21
N ALA A 20 -7.36 -12.79 4.94
CA ALA A 20 -7.89 -12.90 3.58
C ALA A 20 -8.28 -11.53 3.01
N GLY A 21 -8.89 -10.65 3.82
CA GLY A 21 -9.18 -9.27 3.45
C GLY A 21 -7.91 -8.46 3.12
N MET A 22 -6.86 -8.61 3.93
CA MET A 22 -5.55 -8.00 3.65
C MET A 22 -4.97 -8.46 2.31
N GLN A 23 -5.04 -9.77 2.00
CA GLN A 23 -4.57 -10.28 0.72
C GLN A 23 -5.38 -9.72 -0.47
N GLU A 24 -6.70 -9.59 -0.33
CA GLU A 24 -7.56 -9.02 -1.36
C GLU A 24 -7.22 -7.54 -1.59
N THR A 25 -7.16 -6.74 -0.52
CA THR A 25 -6.77 -5.33 -0.60
C THR A 25 -5.39 -5.17 -1.24
N LEU A 26 -4.36 -5.91 -0.79
CA LEU A 26 -3.03 -5.80 -1.40
C LEU A 26 -3.03 -6.18 -2.90
N ARG A 27 -3.86 -7.15 -3.32
CA ARG A 27 -4.03 -7.47 -4.75
C ARG A 27 -4.70 -6.35 -5.52
N GLU A 28 -5.74 -5.72 -4.96
CA GLU A 28 -6.41 -4.57 -5.59
C GLU A 28 -5.47 -3.39 -5.76
N TRP A 29 -4.70 -3.06 -4.72
CA TRP A 29 -3.70 -1.98 -4.78
C TRP A 29 -2.55 -2.31 -5.73
N GLY A 30 -2.10 -3.57 -5.76
CA GLY A 30 -1.15 -4.07 -6.75
C GLY A 30 -1.66 -3.92 -8.18
N ALA A 31 -2.93 -4.23 -8.43
CA ALA A 31 -3.57 -4.03 -9.74
C ALA A 31 -3.70 -2.54 -10.10
N ALA A 32 -3.84 -1.65 -9.11
CA ALA A 32 -3.82 -0.20 -9.29
C ALA A 32 -2.40 0.39 -9.50
N GLY A 33 -1.37 -0.46 -9.53
CA GLY A 33 0.02 -0.07 -9.80
C GLY A 33 0.84 0.28 -8.55
N TYR A 34 0.33 -0.03 -7.36
CA TYR A 34 1.09 0.14 -6.12
C TYR A 34 2.00 -1.05 -5.85
N GLU A 35 3.25 -0.77 -5.52
CA GLU A 35 4.26 -1.73 -5.11
C GLU A 35 4.44 -1.71 -3.60
N VAL A 36 4.53 -2.88 -2.98
CA VAL A 36 4.86 -2.98 -1.55
C VAL A 36 6.33 -2.67 -1.34
N VAL A 37 6.61 -1.68 -0.49
CA VAL A 37 7.97 -1.25 -0.13
C VAL A 37 8.43 -1.91 1.15
N SER A 38 7.55 -1.99 2.14
CA SER A 38 7.89 -2.53 3.46
C SER A 38 6.64 -3.02 4.18
N VAL A 39 6.83 -4.02 5.03
CA VAL A 39 5.79 -4.54 5.93
C VAL A 39 6.37 -4.57 7.33
N VAL A 40 5.69 -3.94 8.28
CA VAL A 40 6.14 -3.81 9.67
C VAL A 40 5.06 -4.34 10.59
N GLY A 41 5.41 -5.27 11.48
CA GLY A 41 4.52 -5.67 12.58
C GLY A 41 4.50 -4.58 13.64
N THR A 42 3.33 -4.00 13.93
CA THR A 42 3.18 -2.87 14.85
C THR A 42 2.63 -3.26 16.23
N SER A 43 2.31 -4.54 16.43
CA SER A 43 1.83 -5.06 17.73
C SER A 43 2.84 -6.03 18.34
N VAL A 44 2.95 -5.99 19.68
CA VAL A 44 3.78 -6.89 20.49
C VAL A 44 3.38 -8.37 20.31
N ASN A 45 2.14 -8.62 19.87
CA ASN A 45 1.60 -9.94 19.58
C ASN A 45 1.58 -10.28 18.07
N SER A 46 2.21 -9.46 17.23
CA SER A 46 2.23 -9.57 15.76
C SER A 46 0.85 -9.61 15.09
N SER A 47 -0.19 -9.11 15.77
CA SER A 47 -1.56 -9.10 15.26
C SER A 47 -1.83 -7.97 14.26
N ASN A 48 -1.02 -6.92 14.27
CA ASN A 48 -1.19 -5.76 13.39
C ASN A 48 0.01 -5.63 12.47
N PHE A 49 -0.26 -5.45 11.18
CA PHE A 49 0.73 -5.26 10.13
C PHE A 49 0.48 -3.93 9.44
N THR A 50 1.49 -3.08 9.40
CA THR A 50 1.50 -1.86 8.59
C THR A 50 2.29 -2.12 7.32
N VAL A 51 1.62 -1.95 6.18
CA VAL A 51 2.19 -2.10 4.84
C VAL A 51 2.38 -0.73 4.22
N PHE A 52 3.61 -0.45 3.80
CA PHE A 52 3.97 0.74 3.07
C PHE A 52 3.96 0.41 1.59
N LEU A 53 3.16 1.13 0.83
CA LEU A 53 3.08 1.01 -0.61
C LEU A 53 3.64 2.27 -1.27
N LYS A 54 4.19 2.10 -2.47
CA LYS A 54 4.56 3.21 -3.35
C LYS A 54 3.95 3.00 -4.72
N ARG A 55 3.65 4.07 -5.43
CA ARG A 55 3.32 4.03 -6.85
C ARG A 55 4.10 5.11 -7.55
N GLU A 56 4.70 4.79 -8.70
CA GLU A 56 5.27 5.83 -9.55
C GLU A 56 4.13 6.67 -10.12
N ARG A 57 4.09 7.97 -9.78
CA ARG A 57 3.19 8.90 -10.46
C ARG A 57 3.70 9.01 -11.89
N PRO A 58 2.84 8.82 -12.91
CA PRO A 58 3.22 9.19 -14.25
C PRO A 58 3.65 10.65 -14.20
N SER A 59 4.85 10.93 -14.73
CA SER A 59 5.33 12.30 -14.87
C SER A 59 4.37 12.97 -15.83
N ILE A 60 3.34 13.62 -15.29
CA ILE A 60 2.50 14.53 -16.07
C ILE A 60 3.43 15.71 -16.30
N GLU A 61 4.13 15.68 -17.42
CA GLU A 61 4.73 16.88 -17.98
C GLU A 61 3.63 17.94 -18.03
N LEU A 62 3.97 19.13 -17.55
CA LEU A 62 3.11 20.27 -17.35
C LEU A 62 2.35 20.65 -18.64
N GLU A 63 1.23 20.01 -18.92
CA GLU A 63 0.24 20.46 -19.89
C GLU A 63 -1.11 20.59 -19.20
N ALA A 64 -1.30 21.71 -18.49
CA ALA A 64 -2.57 22.42 -18.38
C ALA A 64 -2.47 23.50 -17.29
N ALA A 65 -1.83 24.61 -17.64
CA ALA A 65 -2.27 25.91 -17.17
C ALA A 65 -2.24 26.85 -18.37
N GLN A 66 -3.25 26.67 -19.24
CA GLN A 66 -3.72 27.72 -20.16
C GLN A 66 -4.50 28.76 -19.37
#